data_AF-A0A959HJP6-F1
#
_entry.id   AF-A0A959HJP6-F1
#
_cell.length_a   1.000
_cell.length_b   1.000
_cell.length_c   1.000
_cell.angle_alpha   90.00
_cell.angle_beta   90.00
_cell.angle_gamma   90.00
#
_symmetry.space_group_name_H-M   'P 1'
#
loop_
_entity.id
_entity.type
_entity.pdbx_description
1 polymer ?
#
loop_
_entity_poly.entity_id
_entity_poly.type
_entity_poly.pdbx_seq_one_letter_code
_entity_poly.pdbx_strand_id
1 'polypeptide(L)'
;MRKSNFYLPGLLAAAFIIMGITACQKEQLLIETGHEHPELNGIDLEIINYLIAMGVDPDEIEMAEHYCIAEGDIAIDKVALLSFLNSNPQEIAPPQNSLVHERQYGVSSGTMAVSAAKVAAIKFYVHPTVNNCQNPTAWISAITTGTQNWTNISNCRVKFTQVYSSGSADLIISSDEASNTFLPSSLINLPSSVLARTKFPAPTLGTVCKFISIRKGGNPTNRVNAIMHELGHALGYFHTNGSDGTLIHGTPTTDNSSVMYQITSSNTTFTNGDLRAARLFYPDIILMPGGFNALPDGVRRVKIVISSPPTSYPIYWLNYEIWNSTGYTRLSSGDIKCNSTTFFLEGISPGTYKFRVRGQNYKKDVQSDFTSFKTVTVP
;
A
#
# COMPACT_ATOMS: atom_id res chain seq x y z
N MET A 1 78.64 -4.19 25.44
CA MET A 1 79.44 -4.68 24.29
C MET A 1 78.97 -6.08 23.93
N ARG A 2 79.06 -6.39 22.63
CA ARG A 2 78.52 -7.55 21.91
C ARG A 2 78.94 -8.94 22.44
N LYS A 3 78.14 -9.92 21.97
CA LYS A 3 78.45 -11.31 21.53
C LYS A 3 77.86 -12.38 22.46
N SER A 4 77.29 -13.51 22.03
CA SER A 4 76.75 -14.07 20.78
C SER A 4 76.48 -15.57 21.07
N ASN A 5 75.67 -16.23 20.23
CA ASN A 5 75.56 -17.69 19.97
C ASN A 5 74.33 -18.37 20.58
N PHE A 6 73.29 -18.66 19.77
CA PHE A 6 73.11 -19.85 18.90
C PHE A 6 72.90 -21.15 19.70
N TYR A 7 71.69 -21.74 19.60
CA TYR A 7 71.44 -23.11 19.10
C TYR A 7 69.91 -23.36 19.01
N LEU A 8 69.40 -23.49 17.78
CA LEU A 8 68.24 -24.35 17.42
C LEU A 8 68.78 -25.81 17.36
N PRO A 9 67.98 -26.89 17.53
CA PRO A 9 66.84 -27.16 16.64
C PRO A 9 65.64 -27.96 17.22
N GLY A 10 64.48 -27.77 16.57
CA GLY A 10 63.59 -28.85 16.15
C GLY A 10 62.56 -29.39 17.15
N LEU A 11 61.28 -29.13 16.89
CA LEU A 11 60.40 -30.17 16.32
C LEU A 11 59.09 -29.56 15.78
N LEU A 12 58.63 -30.15 14.68
CA LEU A 12 57.38 -29.87 13.99
C LEU A 12 56.15 -30.07 14.88
N ALA A 13 55.18 -29.17 14.76
CA ALA A 13 53.77 -29.54 14.75
C ALA A 13 53.00 -28.51 13.89
N ALA A 14 52.64 -28.94 12.68
CA ALA A 14 51.76 -28.21 11.79
C ALA A 14 50.34 -28.21 12.37
N ALA A 15 49.82 -27.02 12.69
CA ALA A 15 48.40 -26.83 12.95
C ALA A 15 47.77 -26.14 11.73
N PHE A 16 47.00 -26.93 10.98
CA PHE A 16 46.14 -26.50 9.90
C PHE A 16 45.17 -25.42 10.40
N ILE A 17 45.31 -24.19 9.90
CA ILE A 17 44.29 -23.15 10.01
C ILE A 17 43.18 -23.53 9.02
N ILE A 18 42.16 -24.20 9.52
CA ILE A 18 40.90 -24.38 8.80
C ILE A 18 40.22 -23.01 8.79
N MET A 19 40.29 -22.33 7.63
CA MET A 19 39.41 -21.22 7.30
C MET A 19 37.97 -21.73 7.28
N GLY A 20 37.27 -21.52 8.40
CA GLY A 20 35.83 -21.67 8.48
C GLY A 20 35.16 -20.58 7.65
N ILE A 21 34.80 -20.94 6.42
CA ILE A 21 33.90 -20.17 5.57
C ILE A 21 32.55 -20.18 6.31
N THR A 22 32.20 -19.08 6.97
CA THR A 22 30.84 -18.87 7.49
C THR A 22 29.92 -18.72 6.28
N ALA A 23 29.40 -19.85 5.81
CA ALA A 23 28.21 -19.87 4.98
C ALA A 23 27.08 -19.28 5.83
N CYS A 24 26.55 -18.15 5.39
CA CYS A 24 25.32 -17.56 5.91
C CYS A 24 24.19 -18.57 5.64
N GLN A 25 23.94 -19.48 6.56
CA GLN A 25 22.74 -20.32 6.51
C GLN A 25 21.57 -19.38 6.79
N LYS A 26 20.77 -19.14 5.76
CA LYS A 26 19.47 -18.48 5.87
C LYS A 26 18.61 -19.36 6.77
N GLU A 27 18.47 -18.97 8.02
CA GLU A 27 17.57 -19.62 8.97
C GLU A 27 16.15 -19.47 8.43
N GLN A 28 15.63 -20.57 7.88
CA GLN A 28 14.27 -20.65 7.38
C GLN A 28 13.37 -20.63 8.63
N LEU A 29 12.72 -19.50 8.88
CA LEU A 29 11.59 -19.43 9.80
C LEU A 29 10.50 -20.36 9.24
N LEU A 30 10.54 -21.61 9.67
CA LEU A 30 9.42 -22.53 9.54
C LEU A 30 8.39 -22.06 10.56
N ILE A 31 7.40 -21.32 10.09
CA ILE A 31 6.20 -21.04 10.86
C ILE A 31 5.48 -22.39 10.97
N GLU A 32 5.47 -22.99 12.17
CA GLU A 32 4.63 -24.15 12.48
C GLU A 32 3.17 -23.70 12.49
N THR A 33 2.54 -23.56 11.31
CA THR A 33 1.09 -23.49 11.22
C THR A 33 0.55 -24.92 11.33
N GLY A 34 -0.38 -25.15 12.26
CA GLY A 34 -0.91 -26.48 12.61
C GLY A 34 -1.80 -27.15 11.55
N HIS A 35 -1.63 -26.80 10.28
CA HIS A 35 -2.34 -27.37 9.15
C HIS A 35 -1.35 -28.07 8.22
N GLU A 36 -1.51 -29.39 8.05
CA GLU A 36 -0.80 -30.17 7.03
C GLU A 36 -1.19 -29.65 5.63
N HIS A 37 -0.48 -28.63 5.15
CA HIS A 37 -0.56 -28.23 3.75
C HIS A 37 0.07 -29.34 2.89
N PRO A 38 -0.55 -29.72 1.75
CA PRO A 38 0.10 -30.58 0.78
C PRO A 38 1.48 -30.01 0.44
N GLU A 39 2.50 -30.86 0.26
CA GLU A 39 3.90 -30.45 0.04
C GLU A 39 3.99 -29.27 -0.94
N LEU A 40 4.16 -28.06 -0.40
CA LEU A 40 4.22 -26.84 -1.20
C LEU A 40 5.54 -26.88 -1.98
N ASN A 41 5.47 -26.63 -3.29
CA ASN A 41 6.69 -26.46 -4.07
C ASN A 41 7.41 -25.15 -3.64
N GLY A 42 8.70 -25.03 -3.95
CA GLY A 42 9.49 -23.87 -3.54
C GLY A 42 8.94 -22.52 -4.04
N ILE A 43 8.22 -22.52 -5.17
CA ILE A 43 7.56 -21.35 -5.74
C ILE A 43 6.38 -20.89 -4.88
N ASP A 44 5.55 -21.83 -4.44
CA ASP A 44 4.39 -21.55 -3.62
C ASP A 44 4.79 -20.95 -2.27
N LEU A 45 5.88 -21.45 -1.69
CA LEU A 45 6.45 -20.90 -0.46
C LEU A 45 6.98 -19.47 -0.65
N GLU A 46 7.57 -19.15 -1.80
CA GLU A 46 8.03 -17.79 -2.10
C GLU A 46 6.86 -16.80 -2.21
N ILE A 47 5.79 -17.21 -2.87
CA ILE A 47 4.55 -16.43 -2.98
C ILE A 47 3.91 -16.22 -1.60
N ILE A 48 3.75 -17.28 -0.81
CA ILE A 48 3.17 -17.20 0.53
C ILE A 48 4.00 -16.26 1.40
N ASN A 49 5.34 -16.40 1.42
CA ASN A 49 6.20 -15.51 2.20
C ASN A 49 6.08 -14.05 1.77
N TYR A 50 5.94 -13.79 0.47
CA TYR A 50 5.70 -12.43 -0.01
C TYR A 50 4.36 -11.88 0.48
N LEU A 51 3.28 -12.67 0.41
CA LEU A 51 1.94 -12.26 0.84
C LEU A 51 1.87 -12.05 2.36
N ILE A 52 2.43 -12.96 3.15
CA ILE A 52 2.60 -12.77 4.60
C ILE A 52 3.39 -11.49 4.87
N ALA A 53 4.47 -11.28 4.13
CA ALA A 53 5.26 -10.07 4.29
C ALA A 53 4.47 -8.81 3.88
N MET A 54 3.47 -8.90 3.01
CA MET A 54 2.56 -7.79 2.66
C MET A 54 1.50 -7.50 3.72
N GLY A 55 1.25 -8.43 4.63
CA GLY A 55 0.19 -8.33 5.62
C GLY A 55 -0.54 -9.66 5.73
N VAL A 56 -0.96 -10.21 4.59
CA VAL A 56 -1.95 -11.29 4.46
C VAL A 56 -1.75 -12.42 5.48
N ASP A 57 -2.82 -12.72 6.22
CA ASP A 57 -2.85 -13.85 7.14
C ASP A 57 -2.59 -15.17 6.37
N PRO A 58 -1.58 -15.97 6.75
CA PRO A 58 -1.29 -17.23 6.07
C PRO A 58 -2.49 -18.19 6.00
N ASP A 59 -3.38 -18.15 7.00
CA ASP A 59 -4.57 -19.02 7.04
C ASP A 59 -5.67 -18.55 6.05
N GLU A 60 -5.55 -17.34 5.52
CA GLU A 60 -6.45 -16.78 4.50
C GLU A 60 -5.88 -16.87 3.08
N ILE A 61 -4.77 -17.60 2.88
CA ILE A 61 -4.17 -17.85 1.57
C ILE A 61 -4.59 -19.22 1.03
N GLU A 62 -5.48 -19.22 0.03
CA GLU A 62 -5.86 -20.43 -0.70
C GLU A 62 -4.99 -20.59 -1.95
N MET A 63 -4.21 -21.66 -2.02
CA MET A 63 -3.35 -21.96 -3.18
C MET A 63 -4.09 -22.79 -4.23
N ALA A 64 -4.08 -22.32 -5.49
CA ALA A 64 -4.52 -23.06 -6.66
C ALA A 64 -3.37 -23.24 -7.66
N GLU A 65 -3.55 -24.00 -8.74
CA GLU A 65 -2.46 -24.32 -9.67
C GLU A 65 -1.80 -23.07 -10.31
N HIS A 66 -2.59 -22.08 -10.72
CA HIS A 66 -2.10 -20.90 -11.45
C HIS A 66 -2.29 -19.57 -10.73
N TYR A 67 -2.99 -19.57 -9.60
CA TYR A 67 -3.31 -18.39 -8.82
C TYR A 67 -3.37 -18.75 -7.33
N CYS A 68 -3.38 -17.74 -6.47
CA CYS A 68 -3.85 -17.89 -5.10
C CYS A 68 -4.98 -16.90 -4.83
N ILE A 69 -5.79 -17.20 -3.82
CA ILE A 69 -6.78 -16.28 -3.27
C ILE A 69 -6.27 -15.85 -1.90
N ALA A 70 -6.14 -14.55 -1.69
CA ALA A 70 -5.90 -13.95 -0.38
C ALA A 70 -7.22 -13.36 0.14
N GLU A 71 -7.46 -13.40 1.44
CA GLU A 71 -8.61 -12.77 2.11
C GLU A 71 -9.98 -13.22 1.54
N GLY A 72 -10.03 -14.39 0.86
CA GLY A 72 -11.24 -14.97 0.27
C GLY A 72 -11.71 -14.38 -1.09
N ASP A 73 -11.35 -13.14 -1.43
CA ASP A 73 -11.78 -12.45 -2.65
C ASP A 73 -10.68 -11.67 -3.41
N ILE A 74 -9.42 -11.78 -3.00
CA ILE A 74 -8.29 -11.18 -3.73
C ILE A 74 -7.57 -12.26 -4.54
N ALA A 75 -7.81 -12.30 -5.86
CA ALA A 75 -7.07 -13.22 -6.72
C ALA A 75 -5.68 -12.67 -7.09
N ILE A 76 -4.64 -13.49 -6.91
CA ILE A 76 -3.26 -13.13 -7.28
C ILE A 76 -2.74 -14.14 -8.29
N ASP A 77 -2.24 -13.63 -9.40
CA ASP A 77 -1.67 -14.44 -10.49
C ASP A 77 -0.25 -14.88 -10.13
N LYS A 78 -0.01 -16.20 -9.99
CA LYS A 78 1.28 -16.72 -9.52
C LYS A 78 2.40 -16.35 -10.47
N VAL A 79 2.19 -16.48 -11.79
CA VAL A 79 3.22 -16.22 -12.80
C VAL A 79 3.58 -14.74 -12.83
N ALA A 80 2.58 -13.85 -12.82
CA ALA A 80 2.83 -12.41 -12.80
C ALA A 80 3.56 -11.98 -11.52
N LEU A 81 3.17 -12.53 -10.37
CA LEU A 81 3.82 -12.24 -9.10
C LEU A 81 5.27 -12.75 -9.08
N LEU A 82 5.53 -13.98 -9.53
CA LEU A 82 6.89 -14.51 -9.61
C LEU A 82 7.76 -13.71 -10.58
N SER A 83 7.22 -13.29 -11.72
CA SER A 83 7.95 -12.42 -12.65
C SER A 83 8.33 -11.09 -11.98
N PHE A 84 7.44 -10.55 -11.13
CA PHE A 84 7.71 -9.36 -10.33
C PHE A 84 8.83 -9.61 -9.31
N LEU A 85 8.73 -10.69 -8.53
CA LEU A 85 9.69 -11.03 -7.47
C LEU A 85 11.09 -11.30 -8.03
N ASN A 86 11.18 -12.04 -9.13
CA ASN A 86 12.45 -12.29 -9.83
C ASN A 86 13.10 -11.00 -10.37
N SER A 87 12.29 -10.03 -10.79
CA SER A 87 12.78 -8.73 -11.26
C SER A 87 13.13 -7.78 -10.10
N ASN A 88 12.64 -8.06 -8.89
CA ASN A 88 12.80 -7.23 -7.70
C ASN A 88 13.20 -8.11 -6.50
N PRO A 89 14.35 -8.79 -6.52
CA PRO A 89 14.70 -9.77 -5.50
C PRO A 89 14.81 -9.19 -4.08
N GLN A 90 14.95 -7.87 -3.96
CA GLN A 90 14.94 -7.15 -2.67
C GLN A 90 13.56 -7.14 -2.00
N GLU A 91 12.47 -7.39 -2.75
CA GLU A 91 11.10 -7.43 -2.23
C GLU A 91 10.74 -8.80 -1.61
N ILE A 92 11.47 -9.87 -1.96
CA ILE A 92 11.26 -11.24 -1.45
C ILE A 92 11.70 -11.36 0.01
N ALA A 93 12.67 -10.55 0.45
CA ALA A 93 13.09 -10.58 1.84
C ALA A 93 12.00 -9.95 2.73
N PRO A 94 11.43 -10.67 3.71
CA PRO A 94 10.69 -10.01 4.77
C PRO A 94 11.63 -8.96 5.36
N PRO A 95 11.19 -7.69 5.50
CA PRO A 95 12.10 -6.62 5.84
C PRO A 95 12.66 -6.93 7.22
N GLN A 96 13.97 -7.18 7.29
CA GLN A 96 14.60 -7.76 8.47
C GLN A 96 14.51 -6.88 9.73
N ASN A 97 14.03 -5.64 9.65
CA ASN A 97 13.81 -4.79 10.80
C ASN A 97 12.65 -3.79 10.55
N SER A 98 11.58 -3.85 11.34
CA SER A 98 10.59 -2.77 11.58
C SER A 98 9.74 -2.18 10.43
N LEU A 99 9.91 -2.58 9.17
CA LEU A 99 9.14 -2.02 8.02
C LEU A 99 7.81 -2.75 7.73
N VAL A 100 7.36 -3.62 8.63
CA VAL A 100 5.98 -4.18 8.61
C VAL A 100 4.93 -3.05 8.62
N HIS A 101 5.33 -1.85 9.08
CA HIS A 101 4.50 -0.66 9.19
C HIS A 101 4.03 -0.02 7.88
N GLU A 102 4.41 -0.53 6.71
CA GLU A 102 4.30 0.25 5.47
C GLU A 102 3.72 -0.53 4.29
N ARG A 103 3.14 -1.74 4.47
CA ARG A 103 2.73 -2.58 3.31
C ARG A 103 1.23 -2.72 3.04
N GLN A 104 0.37 -2.11 3.85
CA GLN A 104 -0.92 -1.67 3.31
C GLN A 104 -0.72 -0.56 2.25
N TYR A 105 0.48 0.04 2.19
CA TYR A 105 0.97 0.86 1.07
C TYR A 105 1.68 -0.02 0.04
N GLY A 106 1.20 0.03 -1.20
CA GLY A 106 1.84 -0.66 -2.32
C GLY A 106 3.37 -0.50 -2.30
N VAL A 107 4.02 -1.66 -2.18
CA VAL A 107 5.45 -1.98 -2.37
C VAL A 107 6.45 -1.10 -1.61
N SER A 108 7.47 -1.74 -1.03
CA SER A 108 8.42 -1.21 -0.04
C SER A 108 9.28 0.01 -0.48
N SER A 109 8.97 0.62 -1.62
CA SER A 109 9.72 1.68 -2.30
C SER A 109 8.92 2.96 -2.59
N GLY A 110 7.70 3.11 -2.08
CA GLY A 110 6.86 4.28 -2.36
C GLY A 110 6.09 4.16 -3.69
N THR A 111 5.68 2.95 -4.05
CA THR A 111 5.01 2.67 -5.33
C THR A 111 3.54 2.32 -5.12
N MET A 112 2.63 3.31 -5.10
CA MET A 112 1.17 3.08 -5.23
C MET A 112 0.89 1.95 -6.22
N ALA A 113 0.03 1.02 -5.82
CA ALA A 113 -0.39 -0.12 -6.64
C ALA A 113 -0.80 0.31 -8.06
N VAL A 114 -1.41 1.50 -8.16
CA VAL A 114 -1.75 2.20 -9.40
C VAL A 114 -1.08 3.58 -9.44
N SER A 115 -0.48 3.97 -10.56
CA SER A 115 0.18 5.28 -10.70
C SER A 115 -0.82 6.44 -10.67
N ALA A 116 -0.38 7.63 -10.24
CA ALA A 116 -1.24 8.82 -10.16
C ALA A 116 -1.84 9.20 -11.51
N ALA A 117 -1.06 9.09 -12.58
CA ALA A 117 -1.53 9.37 -13.93
C ALA A 117 -2.63 8.38 -14.37
N LYS A 118 -2.50 7.10 -14.01
CA LYS A 118 -3.49 6.08 -14.36
C LYS A 118 -4.77 6.21 -13.53
N VAL A 119 -4.65 6.48 -12.23
CA VAL A 119 -5.83 6.61 -11.36
C VAL A 119 -6.73 7.79 -11.77
N ALA A 120 -6.15 8.83 -12.38
CA ALA A 120 -6.85 10.03 -12.84
C ALA A 120 -7.68 9.84 -14.12
N ALA A 121 -7.59 8.69 -14.79
CA ALA A 121 -8.23 8.47 -16.08
C ALA A 121 -8.51 6.99 -16.36
N ILE A 122 -9.06 6.26 -15.39
CA ILE A 122 -9.35 4.83 -15.54
C ILE A 122 -10.52 4.65 -16.50
N LYS A 123 -10.29 3.98 -17.63
CA LYS A 123 -11.35 3.62 -18.57
C LYS A 123 -11.92 2.26 -18.19
N PHE A 124 -13.22 2.19 -17.93
CA PHE A 124 -13.88 0.91 -17.64
C PHE A 124 -14.86 0.50 -18.74
N TYR A 125 -14.99 -0.80 -18.96
CA TYR A 125 -15.94 -1.39 -19.90
C TYR A 125 -16.82 -2.41 -19.19
N VAL A 126 -18.14 -2.30 -19.41
CA VAL A 126 -19.11 -3.30 -18.94
C VAL A 126 -19.29 -4.31 -20.05
N HIS A 127 -18.80 -5.53 -19.83
CA HIS A 127 -18.84 -6.59 -20.82
C HIS A 127 -20.28 -7.12 -21.04
N PRO A 128 -20.70 -7.47 -22.27
CA PRO A 128 -22.06 -7.94 -22.55
C PRO A 128 -22.49 -9.18 -21.78
N THR A 129 -21.53 -9.98 -21.28
CA THR A 129 -21.80 -11.16 -20.42
C THR A 129 -22.46 -10.78 -19.10
N VAL A 130 -22.40 -9.51 -18.67
CA VAL A 130 -23.21 -9.01 -17.53
C VAL A 130 -24.71 -9.20 -17.78
N ASN A 131 -25.16 -9.24 -19.04
CA ASN A 131 -26.55 -9.57 -19.38
C ASN A 131 -26.94 -11.01 -19.05
N ASN A 132 -25.96 -11.90 -18.83
CA ASN A 132 -26.19 -13.28 -18.44
C ASN A 132 -26.33 -13.45 -16.92
N CYS A 133 -26.05 -12.39 -16.14
CA CYS A 133 -26.24 -12.39 -14.69
C CYS A 133 -27.72 -12.32 -14.32
N GLN A 134 -28.07 -12.84 -13.15
CA GLN A 134 -29.37 -12.63 -12.56
C GLN A 134 -29.58 -11.14 -12.22
N ASN A 135 -30.65 -10.57 -12.79
CA ASN A 135 -31.00 -9.14 -12.69
C ASN A 135 -29.90 -8.22 -13.28
N PRO A 136 -29.66 -8.29 -14.60
CA PRO A 136 -28.55 -7.60 -15.25
C PRO A 136 -28.66 -6.07 -15.13
N THR A 137 -29.86 -5.51 -15.20
CA THR A 137 -30.10 -4.07 -15.01
C THR A 137 -29.64 -3.58 -13.64
N ALA A 138 -29.86 -4.36 -12.58
CA ALA A 138 -29.39 -4.01 -11.23
C ALA A 138 -27.87 -4.05 -11.12
N TRP A 139 -27.21 -5.01 -11.79
CA TRP A 139 -25.74 -5.06 -11.85
C TRP A 139 -25.15 -3.89 -12.63
N ILE A 140 -25.70 -3.56 -13.79
CA ILE A 140 -25.28 -2.39 -14.57
C ILE A 140 -25.45 -1.11 -13.75
N SER A 141 -26.59 -0.94 -13.08
CA SER A 141 -26.82 0.19 -12.18
C SER A 141 -25.79 0.23 -11.04
N ALA A 142 -25.50 -0.92 -10.41
CA ALA A 142 -24.53 -0.99 -9.34
C ALA A 142 -23.10 -0.65 -9.81
N ILE A 143 -22.74 -1.05 -11.02
CA ILE A 143 -21.47 -0.70 -11.66
C ILE A 143 -21.37 0.81 -11.85
N THR A 144 -22.41 1.43 -12.43
CA THR A 144 -22.47 2.88 -12.62
C THR A 144 -22.39 3.62 -11.28
N THR A 145 -23.16 3.19 -10.27
CA THR A 145 -23.14 3.83 -8.94
C THR A 145 -21.78 3.67 -8.25
N GLY A 146 -21.18 2.47 -8.25
CA GLY A 146 -19.90 2.22 -7.60
C GLY A 146 -18.76 3.03 -8.21
N THR A 147 -18.68 3.08 -9.55
CA THR A 147 -17.69 3.89 -10.27
C THR A 147 -17.89 5.40 -10.05
N GLN A 148 -19.14 5.86 -10.00
CA GLN A 148 -19.47 7.25 -9.67
C GLN A 148 -19.09 7.61 -8.23
N ASN A 149 -19.37 6.73 -7.26
CA ASN A 149 -19.01 6.97 -5.87
C ASN A 149 -17.51 7.21 -5.72
N TRP A 150 -16.66 6.34 -6.26
CA TRP A 150 -15.21 6.53 -6.26
C TRP A 150 -14.78 7.82 -6.99
N THR A 151 -15.36 8.09 -8.15
CA THR A 151 -15.08 9.30 -8.95
C THR A 151 -15.44 10.59 -8.21
N ASN A 152 -16.48 10.56 -7.38
CA ASN A 152 -17.02 11.70 -6.65
C ASN A 152 -16.36 11.95 -5.29
N ILE A 153 -15.37 11.15 -4.90
CA ILE A 153 -14.58 11.44 -3.70
C ILE A 153 -13.85 12.77 -3.92
N SER A 154 -14.21 13.78 -3.14
CA SER A 154 -13.56 15.09 -3.19
C SER A 154 -12.08 15.00 -2.82
N ASN A 155 -11.25 15.75 -3.54
CA ASN A 155 -9.80 15.80 -3.38
C ASN A 155 -9.08 14.45 -3.59
N CYS A 156 -9.73 13.52 -4.29
CA CYS A 156 -9.14 12.27 -4.71
C CYS A 156 -9.02 12.26 -6.25
N ARG A 157 -7.88 11.77 -6.75
CA ARG A 157 -7.60 11.67 -8.18
C ARG A 157 -8.38 10.57 -8.86
N VAL A 158 -8.92 9.59 -8.13
CA VAL A 158 -9.60 8.45 -8.74
C VAL A 158 -10.72 8.95 -9.65
N LYS A 159 -10.64 8.65 -10.95
CA LYS A 159 -11.68 8.94 -11.94
C LYS A 159 -11.92 7.73 -12.81
N PHE A 160 -13.18 7.32 -12.90
CA PHE A 160 -13.64 6.28 -13.81
C PHE A 160 -14.43 6.90 -14.96
N THR A 161 -14.10 6.52 -16.19
CA THR A 161 -14.84 6.89 -17.40
C THR A 161 -15.27 5.62 -18.12
N GLN A 162 -16.56 5.48 -18.41
CA GLN A 162 -17.03 4.35 -19.19
C GLN A 162 -16.59 4.48 -20.64
N VAL A 163 -16.07 3.39 -21.20
CA VAL A 163 -15.87 3.20 -22.64
C VAL A 163 -16.77 2.07 -23.13
N TYR A 164 -16.95 1.99 -24.45
CA TYR A 164 -17.88 1.05 -25.09
C TYR A 164 -17.18 -0.03 -25.93
N SER A 165 -15.85 -0.12 -25.82
CA SER A 165 -15.03 -1.17 -26.42
C SER A 165 -14.02 -1.69 -25.41
N SER A 166 -13.94 -3.01 -25.26
CA SER A 166 -12.97 -3.67 -24.38
C SER A 166 -11.52 -3.35 -24.74
N GLY A 167 -11.22 -3.13 -26.02
CA GLY A 167 -9.88 -2.77 -26.49
C GLY A 167 -9.40 -1.39 -26.06
N SER A 168 -10.31 -0.53 -25.57
CA SER A 168 -10.00 0.81 -25.05
C SER A 168 -10.05 0.89 -23.52
N ALA A 169 -10.35 -0.23 -22.84
CA ALA A 169 -10.55 -0.26 -21.41
C ALA A 169 -9.27 -0.62 -20.65
N ASP A 170 -9.04 0.06 -19.53
CA ASP A 170 -8.06 -0.35 -18.52
C ASP A 170 -8.64 -1.44 -17.60
N LEU A 171 -9.96 -1.36 -17.33
CA LEU A 171 -10.71 -2.28 -16.47
C LEU A 171 -11.94 -2.83 -17.20
N ILE A 172 -12.16 -4.15 -17.13
CA ILE A 172 -13.32 -4.84 -17.71
C ILE A 172 -14.12 -5.49 -16.59
N ILE A 173 -15.41 -5.19 -16.54
CA ILE A 173 -16.34 -5.78 -15.57
C ILE A 173 -17.24 -6.77 -16.30
N SER A 174 -17.25 -8.03 -15.86
CA SER A 174 -17.86 -9.14 -16.59
C SER A 174 -18.52 -10.16 -15.66
N SER A 175 -19.50 -10.92 -16.16
CA SER A 175 -19.98 -12.13 -15.48
C SER A 175 -18.90 -13.22 -15.40
N ASP A 176 -18.89 -13.95 -14.28
CA ASP A 176 -18.00 -15.08 -13.95
C ASP A 176 -18.35 -16.41 -14.66
N GLU A 177 -19.21 -16.40 -15.67
CA GLU A 177 -19.72 -17.62 -16.27
C GLU A 177 -18.61 -18.53 -16.82
N ALA A 178 -18.75 -19.86 -16.67
CA ALA A 178 -17.74 -20.84 -17.09
C ALA A 178 -17.32 -20.73 -18.56
N SER A 179 -18.23 -20.32 -19.44
CA SER A 179 -17.96 -20.13 -20.88
C SER A 179 -17.16 -18.86 -21.18
N ASN A 180 -16.86 -18.05 -20.17
CA ASN A 180 -16.11 -16.82 -20.32
C ASN A 180 -14.60 -17.11 -20.42
N THR A 181 -14.13 -17.33 -21.64
CA THR A 181 -12.74 -17.70 -21.91
C THR A 181 -11.75 -16.54 -21.84
N PHE A 182 -12.20 -15.28 -21.74
CA PHE A 182 -11.30 -14.14 -21.61
C PHE A 182 -10.99 -13.78 -20.15
N LEU A 183 -11.83 -14.23 -19.21
CA LEU A 183 -11.53 -14.11 -17.80
C LEU A 183 -10.47 -15.15 -17.39
N PRO A 184 -9.51 -14.78 -16.52
CA PRO A 184 -8.62 -15.74 -15.88
C PRO A 184 -9.41 -16.79 -15.09
N SER A 185 -8.84 -17.99 -14.93
CA SER A 185 -9.45 -19.11 -14.20
C SER A 185 -9.81 -18.77 -12.74
N SER A 186 -9.10 -17.82 -12.12
CA SER A 186 -9.38 -17.33 -10.76
C SER A 186 -10.65 -16.49 -10.64
N LEU A 187 -11.21 -16.06 -11.77
CA LEU A 187 -12.32 -15.12 -11.88
C LEU A 187 -13.56 -15.74 -12.56
N ILE A 188 -13.57 -17.04 -12.81
CA ILE A 188 -14.73 -17.78 -13.33
C ILE A 188 -15.26 -18.74 -12.27
N ASN A 189 -16.55 -19.07 -12.34
CA ASN A 189 -17.24 -19.97 -11.41
C ASN A 189 -17.04 -19.59 -9.94
N LEU A 190 -17.35 -18.34 -9.59
CA LEU A 190 -17.17 -17.86 -8.22
C LEU A 190 -18.04 -18.68 -7.25
N PRO A 191 -17.51 -18.99 -6.05
CA PRO A 191 -18.26 -19.69 -5.02
C PRO A 191 -19.56 -18.96 -4.64
N SER A 192 -20.51 -19.70 -4.07
CA SER A 192 -21.81 -19.12 -3.74
C SER A 192 -21.79 -18.02 -2.67
N SER A 193 -20.70 -17.94 -1.90
CA SER A 193 -20.42 -16.91 -0.91
C SER A 193 -19.82 -15.62 -1.50
N VAL A 194 -19.31 -15.66 -2.74
CA VAL A 194 -18.57 -14.56 -3.36
C VAL A 194 -19.47 -13.86 -4.38
N LEU A 195 -19.77 -12.58 -4.17
CA LEU A 195 -20.66 -11.82 -5.08
C LEU A 195 -19.91 -11.25 -6.28
N ALA A 196 -18.67 -10.86 -6.07
CA ALA A 196 -17.76 -10.37 -7.07
C ALA A 196 -16.33 -10.70 -6.62
N ARG A 197 -15.38 -10.61 -7.55
CA ARG A 197 -13.97 -10.85 -7.28
C ARG A 197 -13.12 -10.09 -8.28
N THR A 198 -11.98 -9.59 -7.85
CA THR A 198 -10.99 -8.97 -8.72
C THR A 198 -9.61 -9.57 -8.46
N LYS A 199 -8.65 -9.17 -9.28
CA LYS A 199 -7.24 -9.34 -8.95
C LYS A 199 -6.70 -8.08 -8.30
N PHE A 200 -5.70 -8.24 -7.44
CA PHE A 200 -4.93 -7.08 -6.97
C PHE A 200 -4.05 -6.52 -8.10
N PRO A 201 -3.81 -5.20 -8.18
CA PRO A 201 -2.86 -4.63 -9.12
C PRO A 201 -1.48 -5.28 -9.00
N ALA A 202 -0.88 -5.63 -10.14
CA ALA A 202 0.48 -6.12 -10.14
C ALA A 202 1.44 -4.99 -9.71
N PRO A 203 2.32 -5.21 -8.71
CA PRO A 203 3.12 -4.15 -8.12
C PRO A 203 4.12 -3.48 -9.09
N THR A 204 4.45 -4.11 -10.23
CA THR A 204 5.29 -3.51 -11.28
C THR A 204 4.56 -2.57 -12.22
N LEU A 205 3.24 -2.69 -12.37
CA LEU A 205 2.57 -2.14 -13.55
C LEU A 205 2.02 -0.73 -13.35
N GLY A 206 1.80 -0.27 -12.11
CA GLY A 206 1.23 1.05 -11.85
C GLY A 206 -0.10 1.27 -12.60
N THR A 207 -0.79 0.19 -12.93
CA THR A 207 -2.08 0.12 -13.63
C THR A 207 -3.08 -0.55 -12.71
N VAL A 208 -4.35 -0.19 -12.88
CA VAL A 208 -5.45 -0.93 -12.25
C VAL A 208 -5.43 -2.40 -12.66
N CYS A 209 -6.05 -3.25 -11.85
CA CYS A 209 -6.40 -4.59 -12.27
C CYS A 209 -7.27 -4.54 -13.55
N LYS A 210 -7.04 -5.49 -14.45
CA LYS A 210 -7.74 -5.55 -15.73
C LYS A 210 -9.18 -6.07 -15.62
N PHE A 211 -9.51 -6.87 -14.61
CA PHE A 211 -10.78 -7.60 -14.57
C PHE A 211 -11.44 -7.54 -13.19
N ILE A 212 -12.73 -7.21 -13.18
CA ILE A 212 -13.64 -7.52 -12.07
C ILE A 212 -14.66 -8.53 -12.61
N SER A 213 -14.82 -9.62 -11.87
CA SER A 213 -15.80 -10.64 -12.16
C SER A 213 -16.97 -10.52 -11.19
N ILE A 214 -18.19 -10.58 -11.71
CA ILE A 214 -19.41 -10.59 -10.92
C ILE A 214 -20.07 -11.97 -11.03
N ARG A 215 -20.58 -12.47 -9.92
CA ARG A 215 -21.23 -13.76 -9.88
C ARG A 215 -22.51 -13.74 -10.72
N LYS A 216 -22.64 -14.71 -11.63
CA LYS A 216 -23.79 -14.90 -12.52
C LYS A 216 -25.07 -15.19 -11.73
N GLY A 217 -24.98 -16.07 -10.73
CA GLY A 217 -26.10 -16.52 -9.92
C GLY A 217 -26.30 -15.70 -8.64
N GLY A 218 -27.55 -15.61 -8.20
CA GLY A 218 -27.93 -14.91 -6.97
C GLY A 218 -28.53 -13.53 -7.21
N ASN A 219 -29.36 -13.06 -6.28
CA ASN A 219 -29.94 -11.72 -6.32
C ASN A 219 -29.52 -10.90 -5.09
N PRO A 220 -28.22 -10.60 -4.93
CA PRO A 220 -27.75 -9.92 -3.72
C PRO A 220 -28.28 -8.49 -3.67
N THR A 221 -28.76 -8.05 -2.51
CA THR A 221 -29.12 -6.65 -2.27
C THR A 221 -27.89 -5.73 -2.26
N ASN A 222 -26.69 -6.27 -2.07
CA ASN A 222 -25.47 -5.52 -1.77
C ASN A 222 -24.57 -5.29 -3.01
N ARG A 223 -25.12 -5.32 -4.23
CA ARG A 223 -24.33 -5.20 -5.48
C ARG A 223 -23.47 -3.94 -5.55
N VAL A 224 -24.01 -2.81 -5.09
CA VAL A 224 -23.27 -1.53 -5.09
C VAL A 224 -22.04 -1.65 -4.18
N ASN A 225 -22.20 -2.19 -2.97
CA ASN A 225 -21.09 -2.43 -2.05
C ASN A 225 -20.07 -3.38 -2.66
N ALA A 226 -20.50 -4.51 -3.23
CA ALA A 226 -19.62 -5.46 -3.92
C ALA A 226 -18.79 -4.78 -5.01
N ILE A 227 -19.40 -3.99 -5.90
CA ILE A 227 -18.62 -3.26 -6.92
C ILE A 227 -17.67 -2.24 -6.27
N MET A 228 -18.10 -1.48 -5.28
CA MET A 228 -17.23 -0.51 -4.61
C MET A 228 -16.02 -1.17 -3.97
N HIS A 229 -16.22 -2.33 -3.35
CA HIS A 229 -15.21 -3.17 -2.72
C HIS A 229 -14.20 -3.69 -3.74
N GLU A 230 -14.67 -4.31 -4.83
CA GLU A 230 -13.78 -4.80 -5.90
C GLU A 230 -13.03 -3.67 -6.60
N LEU A 231 -13.65 -2.50 -6.76
CA LEU A 231 -12.94 -1.31 -7.26
C LEU A 231 -11.84 -0.88 -6.28
N GLY A 232 -12.06 -1.01 -4.98
CA GLY A 232 -11.03 -0.79 -3.97
C GLY A 232 -9.85 -1.74 -4.13
N HIS A 233 -10.09 -3.05 -4.25
CA HIS A 233 -9.05 -4.01 -4.56
C HIS A 233 -8.34 -3.72 -5.88
N ALA A 234 -9.07 -3.36 -6.94
CA ALA A 234 -8.48 -2.99 -8.23
C ALA A 234 -7.66 -1.69 -8.19
N LEU A 235 -7.83 -0.88 -7.14
CA LEU A 235 -7.01 0.28 -6.79
C LEU A 235 -5.88 -0.07 -5.80
N GLY A 236 -5.87 -1.27 -5.25
CA GLY A 236 -4.84 -1.75 -4.33
C GLY A 236 -5.13 -1.51 -2.85
N TYR A 237 -6.39 -1.49 -2.45
CA TYR A 237 -6.79 -1.56 -1.03
C TYR A 237 -6.99 -3.03 -0.62
N PHE A 238 -6.54 -3.40 0.57
CA PHE A 238 -6.85 -4.67 1.24
C PHE A 238 -8.08 -4.52 2.14
N HIS A 239 -8.51 -5.60 2.77
CA HIS A 239 -9.59 -5.50 3.75
C HIS A 239 -9.20 -4.68 5.00
N THR A 240 -10.22 -4.26 5.76
CA THR A 240 -10.07 -3.51 7.03
C THR A 240 -10.34 -4.35 8.27
N ASN A 241 -10.86 -5.57 8.10
CA ASN A 241 -11.11 -6.54 9.15
C ASN A 241 -10.02 -7.59 9.29
N GLY A 242 -9.05 -7.59 8.38
CA GLY A 242 -7.90 -8.46 8.49
C GLY A 242 -7.12 -8.15 9.78
N SER A 243 -6.50 -9.18 10.33
CA SER A 243 -5.65 -9.10 11.53
C SER A 243 -4.29 -8.45 11.23
N ASP A 244 -4.14 -7.88 10.04
CA ASP A 244 -2.95 -8.09 9.24
C ASP A 244 -2.43 -6.75 8.68
N GLY A 245 -1.11 -6.58 8.71
CA GLY A 245 -0.46 -5.33 8.30
C GLY A 245 -0.67 -4.12 9.23
N THR A 246 -0.41 -2.92 8.69
CA THR A 246 -0.57 -1.64 9.41
C THR A 246 -1.58 -0.79 8.69
N LEU A 247 -2.58 -0.33 9.46
CA LEU A 247 -3.65 0.53 9.00
C LEU A 247 -3.14 1.75 8.23
N ILE A 248 -3.82 2.08 7.13
CA ILE A 248 -3.61 3.31 6.39
C ILE A 248 -3.65 4.49 7.37
N HIS A 249 -2.60 5.31 7.36
CA HIS A 249 -2.37 6.28 8.41
C HIS A 249 -3.57 7.21 8.70
N GLY A 250 -4.05 7.12 9.94
CA GLY A 250 -5.15 7.90 10.49
C GLY A 250 -6.55 7.42 10.11
N THR A 251 -6.68 6.26 9.46
CA THR A 251 -7.94 5.50 9.48
C THR A 251 -8.15 4.92 10.89
N PRO A 252 -9.41 4.65 11.28
CA PRO A 252 -9.69 4.01 12.57
C PRO A 252 -9.16 2.58 12.63
N THR A 253 -8.89 2.09 13.83
CA THR A 253 -8.45 0.70 14.07
C THR A 253 -9.52 -0.36 13.80
N THR A 254 -10.77 0.08 13.70
CA THR A 254 -11.91 -0.77 13.40
C THR A 254 -12.89 0.06 12.60
N ASP A 255 -13.26 -0.42 11.42
CA ASP A 255 -14.25 0.22 10.56
C ASP A 255 -15.18 -0.82 9.95
N ASN A 256 -16.07 -1.39 10.78
CA ASN A 256 -16.99 -2.44 10.35
C ASN A 256 -18.00 -1.99 9.27
N SER A 257 -18.07 -0.68 9.01
CA SER A 257 -18.90 -0.11 7.94
C SER A 257 -18.09 0.25 6.70
N SER A 258 -16.77 0.10 6.71
CA SER A 258 -15.91 0.35 5.56
C SER A 258 -16.38 -0.46 4.38
N VAL A 259 -16.32 0.13 3.18
CA VAL A 259 -16.56 -0.64 1.96
C VAL A 259 -15.51 -1.74 1.75
N MET A 260 -14.35 -1.63 2.41
CA MET A 260 -13.28 -2.64 2.45
C MET A 260 -13.37 -3.56 3.67
N TYR A 261 -14.49 -3.62 4.41
CA TYR A 261 -14.62 -4.54 5.54
C TYR A 261 -14.94 -5.97 5.09
N GLN A 262 -16.05 -6.16 4.37
CA GLN A 262 -16.42 -7.39 3.69
C GLN A 262 -17.63 -7.09 2.80
N ILE A 263 -17.74 -7.84 1.70
CA ILE A 263 -18.81 -7.70 0.69
C ILE A 263 -20.23 -7.97 1.26
N THR A 264 -20.34 -8.48 2.49
CA THR A 264 -21.62 -8.74 3.16
C THR A 264 -22.31 -7.48 3.69
N SER A 265 -21.62 -6.33 3.72
CA SER A 265 -22.24 -5.09 4.17
C SER A 265 -23.23 -4.53 3.13
N SER A 266 -24.38 -4.05 3.58
CA SER A 266 -25.31 -3.31 2.72
C SER A 266 -24.92 -1.83 2.55
N ASN A 267 -23.72 -1.44 3.01
CA ASN A 267 -23.31 -0.05 2.99
C ASN A 267 -22.89 0.37 1.58
N THR A 268 -23.62 1.32 1.00
CA THR A 268 -23.34 1.87 -0.33
C THR A 268 -22.65 3.24 -0.27
N THR A 269 -22.14 3.62 0.91
CA THR A 269 -21.49 4.90 1.17
C THR A 269 -20.14 4.68 1.82
N PHE A 270 -19.15 5.49 1.42
CA PHE A 270 -17.84 5.48 2.06
C PHE A 270 -17.92 6.00 3.48
N THR A 271 -17.22 5.33 4.40
CA THR A 271 -17.00 5.83 5.75
C THR A 271 -15.96 6.95 5.74
N ASN A 272 -15.75 7.60 6.90
CA ASN A 272 -14.64 8.55 7.04
C ASN A 272 -13.27 7.86 6.89
N GLY A 273 -13.15 6.58 7.28
CA GLY A 273 -11.96 5.77 7.07
C GLY A 273 -11.67 5.57 5.58
N ASP A 274 -12.67 5.14 4.82
CA ASP A 274 -12.57 4.95 3.37
C ASP A 274 -12.17 6.24 2.64
N LEU A 275 -12.85 7.35 2.94
CA LEU A 275 -12.57 8.65 2.34
C LEU A 275 -11.15 9.12 2.65
N ARG A 276 -10.67 8.86 3.87
CA ARG A 276 -9.30 9.21 4.27
C ARG A 276 -8.28 8.36 3.54
N ALA A 277 -8.50 7.05 3.46
CA ALA A 277 -7.63 6.14 2.73
C ALA A 277 -7.50 6.55 1.25
N ALA A 278 -8.63 6.78 0.58
CA ALA A 278 -8.70 7.24 -0.81
C ALA A 278 -7.92 8.53 -1.06
N ARG A 279 -8.09 9.53 -0.18
CA ARG A 279 -7.40 10.82 -0.28
C ARG A 279 -5.92 10.73 0.05
N LEU A 280 -5.51 9.79 0.91
CA LEU A 280 -4.10 9.63 1.27
C LEU A 280 -3.31 8.92 0.17
N PHE A 281 -3.90 7.88 -0.42
CA PHE A 281 -3.28 7.11 -1.50
C PHE A 281 -3.29 7.89 -2.82
N TYR A 282 -4.43 8.48 -3.16
CA TYR A 282 -4.63 9.16 -4.44
C TYR A 282 -5.04 10.62 -4.27
N PRO A 283 -4.23 11.47 -3.61
CA PRO A 283 -4.57 12.87 -3.41
C PRO A 283 -4.57 13.64 -4.72
N ASP A 284 -5.64 14.37 -5.01
CA ASP A 284 -5.69 15.31 -6.14
C ASP A 284 -4.88 16.56 -5.82
N ILE A 285 -5.22 17.15 -4.68
CA ILE A 285 -4.56 18.28 -4.07
C ILE A 285 -4.16 17.91 -2.63
N ILE A 286 -3.07 18.47 -2.16
CA ILE A 286 -2.74 18.52 -0.74
C ILE A 286 -2.96 19.94 -0.27
N LEU A 287 -3.83 20.11 0.72
CA LEU A 287 -3.97 21.42 1.31
C LEU A 287 -2.76 21.77 2.16
N MET A 288 -2.42 23.05 2.09
CA MET A 288 -1.49 23.67 3.01
C MET A 288 -1.95 23.42 4.46
N PRO A 289 -1.04 23.12 5.40
CA PRO A 289 -1.38 23.05 6.82
C PRO A 289 -2.13 24.32 7.26
N GLY A 290 -3.25 24.18 7.96
CA GLY A 290 -4.13 25.29 8.35
C GLY A 290 -3.49 26.33 9.27
N GLY A 291 -2.28 26.05 9.76
CA GLY A 291 -1.43 26.94 10.51
C GLY A 291 -0.35 26.16 11.24
N PHE A 292 0.78 26.80 11.48
CA PHE A 292 1.79 26.26 12.38
C PHE A 292 2.32 27.35 13.31
N ASN A 293 2.74 26.93 14.49
CA ASN A 293 3.54 27.72 15.41
C ASN A 293 4.94 27.14 15.45
N ALA A 294 5.92 28.01 15.61
CA ALA A 294 7.30 27.63 15.84
C ALA A 294 7.73 28.31 17.14
N LEU A 295 8.15 27.51 18.12
CA LEU A 295 8.41 27.95 19.48
C LEU A 295 9.83 27.52 19.87
N PRO A 296 10.64 28.37 20.51
CA PRO A 296 11.90 27.91 21.08
C PRO A 296 11.61 26.88 22.18
N ASP A 297 12.38 25.78 22.22
CA ASP A 297 12.19 24.68 23.19
C ASP A 297 13.51 24.28 23.87
N GLY A 298 14.07 25.23 24.62
CA GLY A 298 15.38 25.07 25.28
C GLY A 298 16.56 25.42 24.37
N VAL A 299 17.76 25.02 24.80
CA VAL A 299 19.01 25.38 24.11
C VAL A 299 19.08 24.64 22.78
N ARG A 300 19.04 25.39 21.68
CA ARG A 300 19.19 24.90 20.28
C ARG A 300 18.08 24.01 19.73
N ARG A 301 16.83 24.19 20.20
CA ARG A 301 15.67 23.47 19.64
C ARG A 301 14.51 24.40 19.31
N VAL A 302 13.80 24.08 18.22
CA VAL A 302 12.53 24.72 17.86
C VAL A 302 11.44 23.66 17.78
N LYS A 303 10.40 23.83 18.59
CA LYS A 303 9.17 23.05 18.56
C LYS A 303 8.24 23.63 17.50
N ILE A 304 7.95 22.86 16.46
CA ILE A 304 6.92 23.19 15.49
C ILE A 304 5.62 22.51 15.90
N VAL A 305 4.54 23.28 15.98
CA VAL A 305 3.20 22.79 16.32
C VAL A 305 2.24 23.07 15.17
N ILE A 306 1.63 22.05 14.59
CA ILE A 306 0.57 22.18 13.58
C ILE A 306 -0.77 22.37 14.30
N SER A 307 -1.32 23.58 14.22
CA SER A 307 -2.46 24.03 15.04
C SER A 307 -3.78 23.38 14.64
N SER A 308 -3.87 22.89 13.40
CA SER A 308 -5.05 22.21 12.86
C SER A 308 -4.59 21.34 11.69
N PRO A 309 -4.16 20.08 11.96
CA PRO A 309 -3.94 19.15 10.88
C PRO A 309 -5.28 19.03 10.14
N PRO A 310 -5.31 19.23 8.81
CA PRO A 310 -6.57 19.19 8.10
C PRO A 310 -7.20 17.80 8.26
N THR A 311 -8.30 17.72 8.99
CA THR A 311 -9.02 16.46 9.25
C THR A 311 -9.49 15.80 7.95
N SER A 312 -9.75 16.62 6.93
CA SER A 312 -10.17 16.21 5.60
C SER A 312 -9.01 15.91 4.63
N TYR A 313 -7.75 16.25 4.97
CA TYR A 313 -6.61 16.16 4.05
C TYR A 313 -5.41 15.48 4.72
N PRO A 314 -5.15 14.21 4.39
CA PRO A 314 -4.06 13.49 5.01
C PRO A 314 -2.72 13.96 4.43
N ILE A 315 -2.09 14.91 5.13
CA ILE A 315 -0.68 15.28 4.92
C ILE A 315 0.17 14.16 5.49
N TYR A 316 0.80 13.35 4.64
CA TYR A 316 1.64 12.24 5.12
C TYR A 316 2.99 12.72 5.68
N TRP A 317 3.65 13.60 4.94
CA TRP A 317 4.92 14.20 5.33
C TRP A 317 4.78 15.71 5.45
N LEU A 318 5.60 16.28 6.32
CA LEU A 318 5.72 17.73 6.43
C LEU A 318 7.14 18.17 6.05
N ASN A 319 7.23 18.99 5.02
CA ASN A 319 8.47 19.66 4.67
C ASN A 319 8.53 21.03 5.32
N TYR A 320 9.73 21.46 5.73
CA TYR A 320 9.94 22.79 6.27
C TYR A 320 11.19 23.46 5.65
N GLU A 321 11.14 24.78 5.59
CA GLU A 321 12.26 25.63 5.23
C GLU A 321 12.68 26.50 6.41
N ILE A 322 13.99 26.70 6.56
CA ILE A 322 14.58 27.56 7.60
C ILE A 322 15.47 28.62 6.95
N TRP A 323 15.23 29.86 7.32
CA TRP A 323 15.98 31.04 6.87
C TRP A 323 16.54 31.78 8.09
N ASN A 324 17.79 32.23 8.03
CA ASN A 324 18.42 33.08 9.05
C ASN A 324 18.73 34.48 8.47
N SER A 325 19.38 35.35 9.26
CA SER A 325 19.77 36.70 8.81
C SER A 325 20.77 36.72 7.66
N THR A 326 21.55 35.65 7.48
CA THR A 326 22.52 35.50 6.37
C THR A 326 21.91 34.92 5.10
N GLY A 327 20.63 34.53 5.14
CA GLY A 327 19.90 33.98 4.00
C GLY A 327 19.32 32.58 4.25
N TYR A 328 19.01 31.90 3.16
CA TYR A 328 18.46 30.55 3.19
C TYR A 328 19.53 29.53 3.61
N THR A 329 19.26 28.75 4.65
CA THR A 329 20.29 27.89 5.25
C THR A 329 20.01 26.40 5.07
N ARG A 330 18.74 25.96 4.90
CA ARG A 330 18.43 24.53 4.77
C ARG A 330 16.99 24.22 4.28
N LEU A 331 16.88 23.31 3.32
CA LEU A 331 15.70 22.46 3.10
C LEU A 331 16.02 21.20 3.89
N SER A 332 15.26 20.96 4.94
CA SER A 332 15.35 19.72 5.69
C SER A 332 13.96 19.11 5.65
N SER A 333 13.81 17.98 4.96
CA SER A 333 12.61 17.16 5.02
C SER A 333 12.66 16.33 6.30
N GLY A 334 11.82 16.67 7.28
CA GLY A 334 11.61 15.81 8.44
C GLY A 334 10.43 14.90 8.18
N ASP A 335 10.61 13.59 8.33
CA ASP A 335 9.57 12.60 8.14
C ASP A 335 8.60 12.61 9.34
N ILE A 336 7.67 13.56 9.36
CA ILE A 336 6.72 13.71 10.47
C ILE A 336 5.41 13.00 10.11
N LYS A 337 5.20 11.82 10.71
CA LYS A 337 3.97 11.03 10.59
C LYS A 337 2.79 11.78 11.24
N CYS A 338 1.65 11.81 10.56
CA CYS A 338 0.57 12.82 10.63
C CYS A 338 -0.27 12.89 11.92
N ASN A 339 0.07 12.11 12.95
CA ASN A 339 -0.61 12.18 14.24
C ASN A 339 0.14 13.05 15.24
N SER A 340 1.39 13.40 14.94
CA SER A 340 2.12 14.35 15.76
C SER A 340 1.77 15.75 15.32
N THR A 341 0.94 16.43 16.11
CA THR A 341 0.73 17.88 16.00
C THR A 341 2.00 18.66 16.37
N THR A 342 3.05 17.99 16.84
CA THR A 342 4.26 18.59 17.39
C THR A 342 5.50 17.86 16.88
N PHE A 343 6.55 18.60 16.49
CA PHE A 343 7.86 18.01 16.24
C PHE A 343 8.97 18.97 16.62
N PHE A 344 10.17 18.44 16.82
CA PHE A 344 11.32 19.19 17.32
C PHE A 344 12.41 19.25 16.25
N LEU A 345 12.88 20.47 16.00
CA LEU A 345 14.05 20.73 15.17
C LEU A 345 15.24 20.95 16.10
N GLU A 346 16.20 20.03 16.06
CA GLU A 346 17.37 20.08 16.93
C GLU A 346 18.60 20.67 16.22
N GLY A 347 19.57 21.11 17.00
CA GLY A 347 20.85 21.62 16.50
C GLY A 347 20.76 23.00 15.84
N ILE A 348 19.73 23.79 16.13
CA ILE A 348 19.60 25.15 15.61
C ILE A 348 20.43 26.09 16.49
N SER A 349 21.44 26.77 15.92
CA SER A 349 22.26 27.74 16.66
C SER A 349 21.41 28.90 17.23
N PRO A 350 21.88 29.60 18.28
CA PRO A 350 21.22 30.82 18.75
C PRO A 350 21.08 31.86 17.62
N GLY A 351 19.92 32.51 17.54
CA GLY A 351 19.64 33.47 16.48
C GLY A 351 18.16 33.63 16.15
N THR A 352 17.86 34.52 15.19
CA THR A 352 16.50 34.71 14.68
C THR A 352 16.33 34.02 13.33
N TYR A 353 15.29 33.20 13.23
CA TYR A 353 15.00 32.35 12.09
C TYR A 353 13.58 32.57 11.59
N LYS A 354 13.35 32.41 10.28
CA LYS A 354 12.03 32.32 9.67
C LYS A 354 11.79 30.89 9.20
N PHE A 355 10.63 30.35 9.57
CA PHE A 355 10.17 29.01 9.21
C PHE A 355 8.98 29.11 8.27
N ARG A 356 8.82 28.15 7.38
CA ARG A 356 7.53 27.85 6.72
C ARG A 356 7.45 26.36 6.46
N VAL A 357 6.23 25.83 6.38
CA VAL A 357 5.99 24.39 6.23
C VAL A 357 5.05 24.11 5.06
N ARG A 358 5.10 22.90 4.51
CA ARG A 358 4.14 22.40 3.52
C ARG A 358 3.86 20.93 3.75
N GLY A 359 2.67 20.49 3.36
CA GLY A 359 2.31 19.09 3.38
C GLY A 359 2.77 18.36 2.11
N GLN A 360 3.02 17.06 2.24
CA GLN A 360 3.22 16.16 1.11
C GLN A 360 2.47 14.85 1.35
N ASN A 361 2.15 14.13 0.28
CA ASN A 361 1.54 12.82 0.37
C ASN A 361 2.59 11.77 0.66
N TYR A 362 2.17 10.53 0.86
CA TYR A 362 3.06 9.40 1.16
C TYR A 362 4.28 9.29 0.22
N LYS A 363 4.11 9.60 -1.07
CA LYS A 363 5.19 9.52 -2.06
C LYS A 363 6.06 10.77 -2.19
N LYS A 364 5.70 11.87 -1.56
CA LYS A 364 6.33 13.19 -1.75
C LYS A 364 6.18 13.76 -3.18
N ASP A 365 5.38 13.14 -4.06
CA ASP A 365 5.15 13.55 -5.45
C ASP A 365 4.01 14.57 -5.60
N VAL A 366 3.13 14.66 -4.61
CA VAL A 366 2.15 15.74 -4.46
C VAL A 366 2.51 16.55 -3.23
N GLN A 367 2.46 17.87 -3.36
CA GLN A 367 2.90 18.79 -2.31
C GLN A 367 1.92 19.97 -2.26
N SER A 368 1.64 20.46 -1.07
CA SER A 368 0.93 21.73 -0.93
C SER A 368 1.87 22.90 -1.20
N ASP A 369 1.29 24.09 -1.34
CA ASP A 369 2.04 25.33 -1.15
C ASP A 369 2.61 25.42 0.27
N PHE A 370 3.65 26.24 0.42
CA PHE A 370 4.17 26.58 1.73
C PHE A 370 3.26 27.56 2.46
N THR A 371 3.16 27.39 3.77
CA THR A 371 2.59 28.38 4.68
C THR A 371 3.35 29.71 4.62
N SER A 372 2.72 30.75 5.16
CA SER A 372 3.43 32.00 5.45
C SER A 372 4.59 31.78 6.44
N PHE A 373 5.56 32.69 6.41
CA PHE A 373 6.70 32.61 7.32
C PHE A 373 6.30 32.89 8.78
N LYS A 374 6.91 32.15 9.71
CA LYS A 374 6.87 32.42 11.15
C LYS A 374 8.29 32.68 11.65
N THR A 375 8.47 33.79 12.36
CA THR A 375 9.76 34.17 12.95
C THR A 375 9.89 33.59 14.35
N VAL A 376 11.05 33.02 14.67
CA VAL A 376 11.39 32.50 16.00
C VAL A 376 12.79 32.94 16.36
N THR A 377 12.98 33.37 17.60
CA THR A 377 14.29 33.63 18.18
C THR A 377 14.66 32.47 19.09
N VAL A 378 15.75 31.78 18.75
CA VAL A 378 16.36 30.72 19.55
C VAL A 378 17.37 31.37 20.50
N PRO A 379 17.22 31.18 21.83
CA PRO A 379 18.07 31.82 22.83
C PRO A 379 19.51 31.29 22.85
#